data_AF-A0A7H0GVB7-F1
#
_entry.id   AF-A0A7H0GVB7-F1
#
_cell.length_a   1.000
_cell.length_b   1.000
_cell.length_c   1.000
_cell.angle_alpha   90.00
_cell.angle_beta   90.00
_cell.angle_gamma   90.00
#
_symmetry.space_group_name_H-M   'P 1'
#
loop_
_entity.id
_entity.type
_entity.pdbx_description
1 polymer ?
#
loop_
_entity_poly.entity_id
_entity_poly.type
_entity_poly.pdbx_seq_one_letter_code
_entity_poly.pdbx_strand_id
1 'polypeptide(L)'
;MHGTVLMLLKRYVQTQYDHSTWLKLMELSGLENVEFDHKTVYPDENIYALVGQAAEMTGLSAGELHEKFGEYLVPDLMFMYQKYVQPEWKTLDMIEHTELTMHKQVRREHPENSPQCLM
;
A
#
# COMPACT_ATOMS: atom_id res chain seq x y z
N MET A 1 -4.25 -2.91 8.23
CA MET A 1 -3.84 -2.61 6.85
C MET A 1 -4.94 -2.95 5.86
N HIS A 2 -5.34 -2.01 4.98
CA HIS A 2 -6.35 -2.29 3.96
C HIS A 2 -5.82 -3.27 2.91
N GLY A 3 -6.63 -4.26 2.53
CA GLY A 3 -6.23 -5.30 1.58
C GLY A 3 -5.79 -4.80 0.20
N THR A 4 -6.32 -3.65 -0.26
CA THR A 4 -5.83 -3.00 -1.50
C THR A 4 -4.33 -2.71 -1.45
N VAL A 5 -3.78 -2.28 -0.31
CA VAL A 5 -2.35 -1.99 -0.18
C VAL A 5 -1.53 -3.27 -0.34
N LEU A 6 -1.97 -4.37 0.25
CA LEU A 6 -1.32 -5.68 0.15
C LEU A 6 -1.42 -6.25 -1.28
N MET A 7 -2.57 -6.09 -1.94
CA MET A 7 -2.74 -6.46 -3.35
C MET A 7 -1.83 -5.64 -4.27
N LEU A 8 -1.68 -4.35 -4.01
CA LEU A 8 -0.76 -3.50 -4.77
C LEU A 8 0.69 -3.87 -4.51
N LEU A 9 1.07 -4.27 -3.29
CA LEU A 9 2.40 -4.81 -2.98
C LEU A 9 2.66 -6.11 -3.75
N LYS A 10 1.70 -7.04 -3.78
CA LYS A 10 1.78 -8.26 -4.60
C LYS A 10 2.03 -7.91 -6.06
N ARG A 11 1.25 -6.99 -6.63
CA ARG A 11 1.38 -6.58 -8.03
C ARG A 11 2.72 -5.88 -8.28
N TYR A 12 3.19 -5.04 -7.37
CA TYR A 12 4.51 -4.41 -7.42
C TYR A 12 5.62 -5.47 -7.52
N VAL A 13 5.64 -6.43 -6.59
CA VAL A 13 6.64 -7.51 -6.58
C VAL A 13 6.58 -8.33 -7.88
N GLN A 14 5.38 -8.68 -8.33
CA GLN A 14 5.22 -9.47 -9.56
C GLN A 14 5.60 -8.70 -10.84
N THR A 15 5.46 -7.37 -10.83
CA THR A 15 5.81 -6.51 -11.97
C THR A 15 7.30 -6.25 -12.04
N GLN A 16 7.94 -5.98 -10.90
CA GLN A 16 9.38 -5.71 -10.82
C GLN A 16 10.23 -6.96 -10.90
N TYR A 17 9.69 -8.09 -10.45
CA TYR A 17 10.34 -9.39 -10.42
C TYR A 17 9.46 -10.41 -11.16
N ASP A 18 8.85 -11.36 -10.45
CA ASP A 18 7.95 -12.35 -11.02
C ASP A 18 7.01 -12.98 -9.97
N HIS A 19 6.14 -13.88 -10.42
CA HIS A 19 5.21 -14.61 -9.55
C HIS A 19 5.92 -15.50 -8.53
N SER A 20 7.03 -16.14 -8.91
CA SER A 20 7.76 -17.04 -8.01
C SER A 20 8.40 -16.29 -6.85
N THR A 21 8.85 -15.06 -7.09
CA THR A 21 9.40 -14.13 -6.09
C THR A 21 8.33 -13.75 -5.07
N TRP A 22 7.10 -13.50 -5.52
CA TRP A 22 5.97 -13.26 -4.62
C TRP A 22 5.67 -14.48 -3.73
N LEU A 23 5.63 -15.69 -4.29
CA LEU A 23 5.37 -16.90 -3.50
C LEU A 23 6.46 -17.14 -2.45
N LYS A 24 7.72 -16.97 -2.83
CA LYS A 24 8.86 -17.08 -1.91
C LYS A 24 8.79 -16.02 -0.80
N LEU A 25 8.40 -14.78 -1.14
CA LEU A 25 8.23 -13.72 -0.15
C LEU A 25 7.13 -14.05 0.87
N MET A 26 6.02 -14.62 0.42
CA MET A 26 4.92 -15.06 1.29
C MET A 26 5.38 -16.18 2.25
N GLU A 27 6.11 -17.17 1.73
CA GLU A 27 6.69 -18.26 2.53
C GLU A 27 7.66 -17.75 3.60
N LEU A 28 8.61 -16.89 3.22
CA LEU A 28 9.57 -16.31 4.16
C LEU A 28 8.91 -15.42 5.22
N SER A 29 7.75 -14.85 4.90
CA SER A 29 6.97 -14.00 5.81
C SER A 29 6.00 -14.80 6.70
N GLY A 30 5.92 -16.13 6.54
CA GLY A 30 4.96 -16.99 7.27
C GLY A 30 3.50 -16.76 6.87
N LEU A 31 3.27 -16.34 5.62
CA LEU A 31 1.97 -15.95 5.07
C LEU A 31 1.55 -16.85 3.90
N GLU A 32 2.20 -17.98 3.67
CA GLU A 32 1.98 -18.87 2.52
C GLU A 32 0.55 -19.40 2.38
N ASN A 33 -0.22 -19.43 3.48
CA ASN A 33 -1.61 -19.86 3.50
C ASN A 33 -2.63 -18.69 3.45
N VAL A 34 -2.14 -17.45 3.30
CA VAL A 34 -2.98 -16.24 3.28
C VAL A 34 -3.21 -15.80 1.84
N GLU A 35 -4.49 -15.61 1.48
CA GLU A 35 -4.86 -14.97 0.23
C GLU A 35 -5.42 -13.57 0.51
N PHE A 36 -4.77 -12.55 -0.06
CA PHE A 36 -5.18 -11.15 0.10
C PHE A 36 -6.26 -10.77 -0.92
N ASP A 37 -7.33 -10.15 -0.44
CA ASP A 37 -8.35 -9.49 -1.25
C ASP A 37 -8.45 -7.99 -0.89
N HIS A 38 -9.19 -7.20 -1.69
CA HIS A 38 -9.27 -5.74 -1.53
C HIS A 38 -10.32 -5.27 -0.52
N LYS A 39 -11.16 -6.17 0.01
CA LYS A 39 -12.30 -5.86 0.91
C LYS A 39 -11.97 -6.15 2.36
N THR A 40 -11.01 -7.04 2.61
CA THR A 40 -10.59 -7.42 3.95
C THR A 40 -9.54 -6.45 4.50
N VAL A 41 -9.65 -6.17 5.80
CA VAL A 41 -8.58 -5.51 6.56
C VAL A 41 -7.77 -6.55 7.31
N TYR A 42 -6.45 -6.47 7.14
CA TYR A 42 -5.49 -7.42 7.70
C TYR A 42 -4.68 -6.77 8.83
N PRO A 43 -4.08 -7.55 9.74
CA PRO A 43 -3.13 -7.04 10.71
C PRO A 43 -1.96 -6.31 10.03
N ASP A 44 -1.46 -5.22 10.63
CA ASP A 44 -0.34 -4.45 10.06
C ASP A 44 0.96 -5.27 10.07
N GLU A 45 1.06 -6.24 10.98
CA GLU A 45 2.15 -7.22 11.07
C GLU A 45 2.39 -7.93 9.74
N ASN A 46 1.34 -8.18 8.94
CA ASN A 46 1.47 -8.83 7.64
C ASN A 46 2.30 -7.97 6.68
N ILE A 47 2.04 -6.66 6.61
CA ILE A 47 2.81 -5.78 5.71
C ILE A 47 4.22 -5.55 6.22
N TYR A 48 4.41 -5.50 7.55
CA TYR A 48 5.74 -5.37 8.14
C TYR A 48 6.61 -6.61 7.87
N ALA A 49 6.04 -7.81 8.00
CA ALA A 49 6.74 -9.06 7.66
C ALA A 49 7.15 -9.08 6.17
N LEU A 50 6.23 -8.74 5.27
CA LEU A 50 6.49 -8.70 3.82
C LEU A 50 7.56 -7.67 3.45
N VAL A 51 7.48 -6.45 3.98
CA VAL A 51 8.47 -5.40 3.70
C VAL A 51 9.84 -5.76 4.29
N GLY A 52 9.88 -6.34 5.49
CA GLY A 52 11.11 -6.79 6.12
C GLY A 52 11.83 -7.87 5.30
N GLN A 53 11.10 -8.91 4.90
CA GLN A 53 11.66 -9.98 4.06
C GLN A 53 12.03 -9.50 2.65
N ALA A 54 11.25 -8.60 2.07
CA ALA A 54 11.58 -8.00 0.78
C ALA A 54 12.86 -7.14 0.83
N ALA A 55 13.08 -6.39 1.93
CA ALA A 55 14.32 -5.66 2.14
C ALA A 55 15.53 -6.61 2.22
N GLU A 56 15.42 -7.72 2.97
CA GLU A 56 16.48 -8.74 3.04
C GLU A 56 16.76 -9.38 1.67
N MET A 57 15.71 -9.74 0.92
CA MET A 57 15.85 -10.38 -0.40
C MET A 57 16.47 -9.46 -1.47
N THR A 58 16.17 -8.17 -1.41
CA THR A 58 16.62 -7.18 -2.42
C THR A 58 17.94 -6.50 -2.04
N GLY A 59 18.34 -6.58 -0.77
CA GLY A 59 19.47 -5.84 -0.22
C GLY A 59 19.21 -4.33 -0.08
N LEU A 60 17.98 -3.88 -0.34
CA LEU A 60 17.56 -2.49 -0.13
C LEU A 60 17.26 -2.24 1.35
N SER A 61 17.45 -1.00 1.80
CA SER A 61 16.90 -0.61 3.09
C SER A 61 15.37 -0.61 3.05
N ALA A 62 14.72 -0.82 4.20
CA ALA A 62 13.26 -0.75 4.31
C ALA A 62 12.72 0.63 3.87
N GLY A 63 13.48 1.71 4.08
CA GLY A 63 13.11 3.06 3.65
C GLY A 63 13.08 3.20 2.12
N GLU A 64 14.14 2.74 1.44
CA GLU A 64 14.19 2.76 -0.03
C GLU A 64 13.08 1.91 -0.66
N LEU A 65 12.78 0.75 -0.06
CA LEU A 65 11.69 -0.10 -0.53
C LEU A 65 10.33 0.58 -0.32
N HIS A 66 10.13 1.24 0.81
CA HIS A 66 8.90 2.00 1.10
C HIS A 66 8.72 3.14 0.09
N GLU A 67 9.76 3.91 -0.19
CA GLU A 67 9.72 5.01 -1.16
C GLU A 67 9.36 4.51 -2.57
N LYS A 68 10.07 3.49 -3.06
CA LYS A 68 9.79 2.89 -4.38
C LYS A 68 8.39 2.30 -4.48
N PHE A 69 7.93 1.63 -3.43
CA PHE A 69 6.58 1.10 -3.37
C PHE A 69 5.53 2.21 -3.34
N GLY A 70 5.77 3.27 -2.56
CA GLY A 70 4.93 4.47 -2.52
C GLY A 70 4.77 5.13 -3.89
N GLU A 71 5.88 5.36 -4.60
CA GLU A 71 5.85 5.90 -5.97
C GLU A 71 5.03 5.02 -6.92
N TYR A 72 5.17 3.70 -6.82
CA TYR A 72 4.40 2.75 -7.63
C TYR A 72 2.91 2.75 -7.29
N LEU A 73 2.53 2.96 -6.03
CA LEU A 73 1.14 2.97 -5.56
C LEU A 73 0.35 4.17 -6.06
N VAL A 74 0.99 5.35 -6.14
CA VAL A 74 0.32 6.64 -6.33
C VAL A 74 -0.60 6.66 -7.57
N PRO A 75 -0.21 6.19 -8.76
CA PRO A 75 -1.09 6.22 -9.93
C PRO A 75 -2.43 5.50 -9.72
N ASP A 76 -2.43 4.31 -9.09
CA ASP A 76 -3.67 3.57 -8.81
C ASP A 76 -4.52 4.26 -7.75
N LEU A 77 -3.89 4.77 -6.68
CA LEU A 77 -4.59 5.54 -5.66
C LEU A 77 -5.25 6.79 -6.27
N MET A 78 -4.52 7.50 -7.12
CA MET A 78 -5.04 8.65 -7.84
C MET A 78 -6.20 8.25 -8.74
N PHE A 79 -6.10 7.14 -9.47
CA PHE A 79 -7.20 6.65 -10.30
C PHE A 79 -8.47 6.33 -9.49
N MET A 80 -8.32 5.70 -8.32
CA MET A 80 -9.44 5.34 -7.43
C MET A 80 -10.09 6.55 -6.76
N TYR A 81 -9.28 7.53 -6.33
CA TYR A 81 -9.72 8.66 -5.52
C TYR A 81 -9.79 9.99 -6.26
N GLN A 82 -9.52 10.04 -7.57
CA GLN A 82 -9.52 11.26 -8.40
C GLN A 82 -10.76 12.14 -8.23
N LYS A 83 -11.94 11.55 -7.95
CA LYS A 83 -13.18 12.32 -7.73
C LYS A 83 -13.14 13.22 -6.49
N TYR A 84 -12.17 13.01 -5.59
CA TYR A 84 -11.94 13.82 -4.40
C TYR A 84 -10.80 14.83 -4.57
N VAL A 85 -10.15 14.82 -5.73
CA VAL A 85 -9.03 15.70 -6.08
C VAL A 85 -9.55 16.84 -6.94
N GLN A 86 -9.20 18.08 -6.59
CA GLN A 86 -9.56 19.25 -7.41
C GLN A 86 -8.51 19.45 -8.51
N PRO A 87 -8.91 19.74 -9.77
CA PRO A 87 -7.98 19.96 -10.88
C PRO A 87 -6.97 21.09 -10.64
N GLU A 88 -7.30 22.07 -9.80
CA GLU A 88 -6.48 23.23 -9.50
C GLU A 88 -5.40 22.96 -8.44
N TRP A 89 -5.49 21.83 -7.73
CA TRP A 89 -4.53 21.49 -6.67
C TRP A 89 -3.14 21.23 -7.24
N LYS A 90 -2.14 21.88 -6.63
CA LYS A 90 -0.72 21.55 -6.81
C LYS A 90 -0.29 20.54 -5.75
N THR A 91 0.97 20.12 -5.80
CA THR A 91 1.52 19.11 -4.90
C THR A 91 1.30 19.41 -3.41
N LEU A 92 1.44 20.67 -2.99
CA LEU A 92 1.21 21.03 -1.59
C LEU A 92 -0.28 20.96 -1.23
N ASP A 93 -1.17 21.45 -2.09
CA ASP A 93 -2.62 21.39 -1.89
C ASP A 93 -3.10 19.93 -1.79
N MET A 94 -2.52 19.04 -2.60
CA MET A 94 -2.78 17.59 -2.51
C MET A 94 -2.48 17.05 -1.11
N ILE A 95 -1.32 17.38 -0.55
CA ILE A 95 -0.91 16.91 0.79
C ILE A 95 -1.82 17.51 1.87
N GLU A 96 -2.06 18.82 1.81
CA GLU A 96 -2.89 19.55 2.78
C GLU A 96 -4.33 19.03 2.82
N HIS A 97 -4.89 18.67 1.66
CA HIS A 97 -6.28 18.22 1.58
C HIS A 97 -6.45 16.70 1.69
N THR A 98 -5.37 15.91 1.72
CA THR A 98 -5.45 14.44 1.74
C THR A 98 -6.24 13.91 2.93
N GLU A 99 -6.02 14.44 4.15
CA GLU A 99 -6.73 13.96 5.35
C GLU A 99 -8.24 14.24 5.26
N LEU A 100 -8.59 15.49 4.91
CA LEU A 100 -9.98 15.97 4.91
C LEU A 100 -10.82 15.45 3.73
N THR A 101 -10.18 14.90 2.70
CA THR A 101 -10.83 14.38 1.50
C THR A 101 -10.68 12.88 1.37
N MET A 102 -9.55 12.39 0.83
CA MET A 102 -9.31 10.99 0.52
C MET A 102 -9.32 10.11 1.78
N HIS A 103 -8.57 10.46 2.84
CA HIS A 103 -8.56 9.66 4.07
C HIS A 103 -9.92 9.68 4.78
N LYS A 104 -10.60 10.84 4.84
CA LYS A 104 -11.97 10.93 5.36
C LYS A 104 -12.91 9.99 4.62
N GLN A 105 -12.77 9.86 3.30
CA GLN A 105 -13.57 8.92 2.54
C GLN A 105 -13.24 7.47 2.90
N VAL A 106 -11.96 7.12 2.97
CA VAL A 106 -11.52 5.76 3.34
C VAL A 106 -12.09 5.36 4.69
N ARG A 107 -12.02 6.24 5.70
CA ARG A 107 -12.60 5.99 7.04
C ARG A 107 -14.12 5.83 7.01
N ARG A 108 -14.81 6.53 6.10
CA ARG A 108 -16.27 6.46 5.96
C ARG A 108 -16.73 5.15 5.33
N GLU A 109 -16.02 4.67 4.32
CA GLU A 109 -16.35 3.42 3.61
C GLU A 109 -15.93 2.19 4.41
N HIS A 110 -14.84 2.31 5.18
CA HIS A 110 -14.23 1.21 5.92
C HIS A 110 -13.80 1.70 7.32
N PRO A 111 -14.69 1.67 8.31
CA PRO A 111 -14.40 2.14 9.67
C PRO A 111 -13.21 1.44 10.34
N GLU A 112 -12.96 0.19 9.96
CA GLU A 112 -11.83 -0.62 10.39
C GLU A 112 -10.49 -0.18 9.76
N ASN A 113 -10.52 0.64 8.69
CA ASN A 113 -9.31 1.22 8.11
C ASN A 113 -8.81 2.38 8.94
N SER A 114 -7.51 2.37 9.20
CA SER A 114 -6.80 3.44 9.88
C SER A 114 -5.74 4.05 8.97
N PRO A 115 -6.11 4.83 7.93
CA PRO A 115 -5.12 5.61 7.19
C PRO A 115 -4.38 6.55 8.14
N GLN A 116 -3.11 6.84 7.84
CA GLN A 116 -2.28 7.71 8.65
C GLN A 116 -2.91 9.10 8.74
N CYS A 117 -2.94 9.66 9.95
CA CYS A 117 -3.43 11.03 10.15
C CYS A 117 -2.33 12.00 9.73
N LEU A 118 -2.60 12.83 8.72
CA LEU A 118 -1.76 13.99 8.42
C LEU A 118 -2.30 15.17 9.26
N MET A 119 -1.43 15.79 10.07
CA MET A 119 -1.78 16.87 11.02
C MET A 119 -2.49 18.05 10.36
#